data_AF-A0A7L0HKC3-F1
#
_entry.id   AF-A0A7L0HKC3-F1
#
_cell.length_a   1.000
_cell.length_b   1.000
_cell.length_c   1.000
_cell.angle_alpha   90.00
_cell.angle_beta   90.00
_cell.angle_gamma   90.00
#
_symmetry.space_group_name_H-M   'P 1'
#
loop_
_entity.id
_entity.type
_entity.pdbx_description
1 polymer ?
#
loop_
_entity_poly.entity_id
_entity_poly.type
_entity_poly.pdbx_seq_one_letter_code
_entity_poly.pdbx_strand_id
1 'polypeptide(L)'
;SAGGRPCDAKDFGHGSLVCACSATYCDTLDPVVLPAPGTYVKYESSKAGKRLERSEGSFQHNTEIPGDFHLTLDTAQRYQKVKGFGGSITDAAAINIQSLSKDAQNHLLRSYFSEEGIEYNLVRVPMASTDFSVRLYTYADTEGDFELKHFNLTEEDTRMKV
;
A
#
# COMPACT_ATOMS: atom_id res chain seq x y z
N SER A 1 -1.04 10.58 20.59
CA SER A 1 -0.64 10.15 19.24
C SER A 1 0.36 11.18 18.74
N ALA A 2 1.55 10.78 18.31
CA ALA A 2 2.40 11.70 17.56
C ALA A 2 1.73 11.89 16.18
N GLY A 3 1.46 13.13 15.77
CA GLY A 3 0.80 13.40 14.48
C GLY A 3 1.62 12.88 13.29
N GLY A 4 0.99 12.83 12.11
CA GLY A 4 1.59 12.36 10.87
C GLY A 4 2.94 13.01 10.58
N ARG A 5 3.91 12.21 10.13
CA ARG A 5 5.23 12.70 9.73
C ARG A 5 5.20 13.06 8.24
N PRO A 6 5.69 14.23 7.83
CA PRO A 6 5.62 14.65 6.44
C PRO A 6 6.57 13.83 5.55
N CYS A 7 6.37 13.92 4.24
CA CYS A 7 7.25 13.35 3.23
C CYS A 7 8.64 14.03 3.23
N ASP A 8 9.74 13.27 3.33
CA ASP A 8 11.10 13.75 3.01
C ASP A 8 11.29 13.72 1.49
N ALA A 9 10.91 14.81 0.84
CA ALA A 9 10.80 14.89 -0.61
C ALA A 9 12.17 14.85 -1.32
N LYS A 10 12.31 13.94 -2.30
CA LYS A 10 13.47 13.89 -3.21
C LYS A 10 13.03 13.87 -4.67
N ASP A 11 13.63 14.74 -5.48
CA ASP A 11 13.38 14.80 -6.93
C ASP A 11 14.54 14.16 -7.69
N PHE A 12 14.21 13.30 -8.65
CA PHE A 12 15.14 12.59 -9.53
C PHE A 12 15.00 13.02 -11.00
N GLY A 13 14.26 14.10 -11.29
CA GLY A 13 14.10 14.66 -12.64
C GLY A 13 12.98 14.03 -13.47
N HIS A 14 12.07 13.27 -12.85
CA HIS A 14 10.98 12.56 -13.52
C HIS A 14 9.61 13.27 -13.38
N GLY A 15 9.63 14.56 -13.06
CA GLY A 15 8.44 15.40 -13.03
C GLY A 15 7.59 15.27 -11.77
N SER A 16 8.03 14.50 -10.76
CA SER A 16 7.44 14.46 -9.43
C SER A 16 8.49 13.93 -8.45
N LEU A 17 8.24 14.12 -7.16
CA LEU A 17 9.11 13.71 -6.06
C LEU A 17 8.73 12.35 -5.47
N VAL A 18 9.69 11.70 -4.82
CA VAL A 18 9.47 10.52 -3.95
C VAL A 18 9.61 10.92 -2.49
N CYS A 19 9.00 10.16 -1.58
CA CYS A 19 9.23 10.31 -0.14
C CYS A 19 10.33 9.35 0.29
N ALA A 20 11.44 9.90 0.78
CA ALA A 20 12.58 9.12 1.19
C ALA A 20 12.39 8.57 2.61
N CYS A 21 12.54 7.26 2.74
CA CYS A 21 12.55 6.58 4.02
C CYS A 21 13.93 5.94 4.30
N SER A 22 14.24 5.78 5.57
CA SER A 22 15.48 5.21 6.09
C SER A 22 15.20 4.46 7.40
N ALA A 23 16.26 3.93 8.02
CA ALA A 23 16.17 3.28 9.32
C ALA A 23 15.62 4.20 10.43
N THR A 24 15.88 5.51 10.33
CA THR A 24 15.53 6.47 11.40
C THR A 24 14.33 7.34 11.04
N TYR A 25 13.82 7.27 9.82
CA TYR A 25 12.76 8.16 9.35
C TYR A 25 11.91 7.53 8.26
N CYS A 26 10.61 7.72 8.32
CA CYS A 26 9.68 7.51 7.22
C CYS A 26 8.42 8.35 7.48
N ASP A 27 7.77 8.83 6.43
CA ASP A 27 6.51 9.55 6.53
C ASP A 27 5.39 8.64 7.05
N THR A 28 4.44 9.24 7.76
CA THR A 28 3.28 8.54 8.33
C THR A 28 2.04 9.38 8.20
N LEU A 29 0.89 8.71 8.10
CA LEU A 29 -0.41 9.36 8.03
C LEU A 29 -1.01 9.50 9.43
N ASP A 30 -1.82 10.55 9.60
CA ASP A 30 -2.73 10.63 10.74
C ASP A 30 -3.83 9.57 10.61
N PRO A 31 -4.25 8.93 11.72
CA PRO A 31 -5.38 8.01 11.70
C PRO A 31 -6.63 8.64 11.08
N VAL A 32 -7.36 7.85 10.28
CA VAL A 32 -8.61 8.32 9.66
C VAL A 32 -9.69 8.40 10.74
N VAL A 33 -10.15 9.61 11.03
CA VAL A 33 -11.23 9.87 12.00
C VAL A 33 -12.42 10.47 11.28
N LEU A 34 -13.62 10.02 11.63
CA LEU A 34 -14.86 10.59 11.12
C LEU A 34 -14.97 12.06 11.55
N PRO A 35 -15.17 13.00 10.61
CA PRO A 35 -15.33 14.41 10.95
C PRO A 35 -16.70 14.68 11.60
N ALA A 36 -16.86 15.86 12.19
CA ALA A 36 -18.13 16.26 12.79
C ALA A 36 -19.25 16.34 11.72
N PRO A 37 -20.51 16.06 12.07
CA PRO A 37 -21.63 16.19 11.13
C PRO A 37 -21.65 17.56 10.45
N GLY A 38 -21.86 17.59 9.12
CA GLY A 38 -21.81 18.81 8.32
C GLY A 38 -20.42 19.22 7.82
N THR A 39 -19.37 18.45 8.14
CA THR A 39 -18.01 18.66 7.65
C THR A 39 -17.48 17.44 6.88
N TYR A 40 -16.42 17.65 6.09
CA TYR A 40 -15.73 16.60 5.35
C TYR A 40 -14.22 16.72 5.51
N VAL A 41 -13.52 15.59 5.36
CA VAL A 41 -12.06 15.52 5.25
C VAL A 41 -11.69 15.33 3.78
N LYS A 42 -10.67 16.05 3.32
CA LYS A 42 -10.08 15.93 1.99
C LYS A 42 -8.61 15.55 2.12
N TYR A 43 -8.19 14.53 1.40
CA TYR A 43 -6.79 14.15 1.24
C TYR A 43 -6.35 14.48 -0.19
N GLU A 44 -5.24 15.20 -0.34
CA GLU A 44 -4.76 15.66 -1.63
C GLU A 44 -3.33 15.17 -1.92
N SER A 45 -3.14 14.61 -3.12
CA SER A 45 -1.83 14.31 -3.68
C SER A 45 -1.68 15.00 -5.02
N SER A 46 -0.52 15.60 -5.29
CA SER A 46 -0.29 16.36 -6.53
C SER A 46 1.11 16.18 -7.09
N LYS A 47 1.24 16.43 -8.40
CA LYS A 47 2.55 16.46 -9.09
C LYS A 47 3.50 17.49 -8.48
N ALA A 48 2.95 18.59 -7.97
CA ALA A 48 3.70 19.66 -7.31
C ALA A 48 4.27 19.27 -5.93
N GLY A 49 3.83 18.13 -5.35
CA GLY A 49 4.48 17.57 -4.17
C GLY A 49 3.58 17.26 -2.99
N LYS A 50 2.26 17.53 -3.05
CA LYS A 50 1.35 17.10 -1.98
C LYS A 50 1.30 15.58 -1.89
N ARG A 51 1.30 15.03 -0.68
CA ARG A 51 1.32 13.58 -0.41
C ARG A 51 0.30 13.26 0.68
N LEU A 52 -0.91 12.89 0.25
CA LEU A 52 -2.07 12.67 1.12
C LEU A 52 -2.25 13.80 2.16
N GLU A 53 -2.06 15.04 1.71
CA GLU A 53 -2.19 16.21 2.56
C GLU A 53 -3.63 16.35 3.04
N ARG A 54 -3.84 16.32 4.36
CA ARG A 54 -5.15 16.40 4.98
C ARG A 54 -5.62 17.85 5.09
N SER A 55 -6.86 18.10 4.71
CA SER A 55 -7.59 19.35 4.92
C SER A 55 -9.04 19.07 5.26
N GLU A 56 -9.75 20.07 5.78
CA GLU A 56 -11.17 19.95 6.14
C GLU A 56 -11.99 21.03 5.43
N GLY A 57 -13.29 20.76 5.28
CA GLY A 57 -14.25 21.73 4.79
C GLY A 57 -15.64 21.45 5.33
N SER A 58 -16.61 22.31 4.97
CA SER A 58 -17.99 22.22 5.44
C SER A 58 -18.93 22.08 4.26
N PHE A 59 -19.97 21.27 4.43
CA PHE A 59 -21.05 21.18 3.45
C PHE A 59 -21.90 22.45 3.47
N GLN A 60 -22.28 22.90 2.27
CA GLN A 60 -23.20 24.03 2.09
C GLN A 60 -24.56 23.51 1.65
N HIS A 61 -25.64 24.13 2.14
CA HIS A 61 -27.00 23.62 1.92
C HIS A 61 -27.55 23.95 0.52
N ASN A 62 -27.04 24.99 -0.15
CA ASN A 62 -27.44 25.42 -1.49
C ASN A 62 -26.25 25.97 -2.26
N THR A 63 -25.87 25.29 -3.36
CA THR A 63 -24.70 25.63 -4.19
C THR A 63 -24.97 25.50 -5.69
N GLU A 64 -26.24 25.63 -6.12
CA GLU A 64 -26.53 25.69 -7.57
C GLU A 64 -26.05 27.02 -8.14
N ILE A 65 -24.79 27.03 -8.58
CA ILE A 65 -24.19 28.11 -9.34
C ILE A 65 -24.29 27.71 -10.82
N PRO A 66 -25.03 28.45 -11.66
CA PRO A 66 -25.16 28.13 -13.07
C PRO A 66 -23.79 28.06 -13.75
N GLY A 67 -23.48 26.92 -14.36
CA GLY A 67 -22.21 26.68 -15.07
C GLY A 67 -21.17 25.87 -14.30
N ASP A 68 -21.43 25.51 -13.04
CA ASP A 68 -20.54 24.65 -12.25
C ASP A 68 -20.71 23.15 -12.56
N PHE A 69 -19.66 22.39 -12.27
CA PHE A 69 -19.64 20.94 -12.40
C PHE A 69 -20.15 20.29 -11.12
N HIS A 70 -21.19 19.45 -11.24
CA HIS A 70 -21.82 18.80 -10.10
C HIS A 70 -21.69 17.27 -10.17
N LEU A 71 -21.30 16.66 -9.05
CA LEU A 71 -21.32 15.22 -8.83
C LEU A 71 -22.37 14.89 -7.77
N THR A 72 -23.41 14.16 -8.15
CA THR A 72 -24.52 13.79 -7.25
C THR A 72 -24.44 12.30 -6.89
N LEU A 73 -24.44 12.00 -5.59
CA LEU A 73 -24.41 10.63 -5.08
C LEU A 73 -25.84 10.12 -4.82
N ASP A 74 -26.24 9.06 -5.52
CA ASP A 74 -27.45 8.29 -5.18
C ASP A 74 -27.10 7.11 -4.27
N THR A 75 -27.50 7.19 -3.00
CA THR A 75 -27.24 6.14 -1.99
C THR A 75 -28.15 4.92 -2.10
N ALA A 76 -29.24 5.00 -2.88
CA ALA A 76 -30.14 3.87 -3.12
C ALA A 76 -29.58 2.93 -4.20
N GLN A 77 -28.81 3.47 -5.15
CA GLN A 77 -28.14 2.69 -6.17
C GLN A 77 -26.90 2.00 -5.60
N ARG A 78 -26.93 0.66 -5.54
CA ARG A 78 -25.85 -0.17 -4.97
C ARG A 78 -25.18 -1.03 -6.04
N TYR A 79 -23.89 -1.28 -5.85
CA TYR A 79 -23.07 -2.13 -6.71
C TYR A 79 -22.32 -3.19 -5.88
N GLN A 80 -21.11 -3.57 -6.29
CA GLN A 80 -20.30 -4.58 -5.61
C GLN A 80 -19.86 -4.15 -4.20
N LYS A 81 -19.64 -5.15 -3.34
CA LYS A 81 -18.88 -4.97 -2.09
C LYS A 81 -17.39 -5.03 -2.40
N VAL A 82 -16.61 -4.14 -1.79
CA VAL A 82 -15.15 -4.13 -1.92
C VAL A 82 -14.55 -5.10 -0.90
N LYS A 83 -13.71 -6.03 -1.38
CA LYS A 83 -13.02 -7.00 -0.51
C LYS A 83 -11.80 -6.40 0.18
N GLY A 84 -11.01 -5.61 -0.55
CA GLY A 84 -9.77 -5.04 -0.03
C GLY A 84 -8.81 -4.53 -1.09
N PHE A 85 -7.65 -4.09 -0.64
CA PHE A 85 -6.53 -3.58 -1.42
C PHE A 85 -5.21 -4.14 -0.88
N GLY A 86 -4.22 -4.30 -1.74
CA GLY A 86 -3.04 -5.08 -1.39
C GLY A 86 -1.94 -5.11 -2.43
N GLY A 87 -0.92 -5.91 -2.14
CA GLY A 87 0.23 -6.15 -3.00
C GLY A 87 0.59 -7.63 -3.09
N SER A 88 1.66 -7.95 -3.82
CA SER A 88 2.18 -9.32 -3.92
C SER A 88 3.53 -9.42 -3.20
N ILE A 89 3.70 -10.45 -2.38
CA ILE A 89 5.01 -10.80 -1.78
C ILE A 89 5.65 -11.86 -2.68
N THR A 90 6.30 -11.38 -3.74
CA THR A 90 7.15 -12.18 -4.63
C THR A 90 8.52 -12.39 -4.01
N ASP A 91 9.32 -13.32 -4.55
CA ASP A 91 10.71 -13.52 -4.09
C ASP A 91 11.50 -12.23 -4.21
N ALA A 92 11.39 -11.51 -5.35
CA ALA A 92 12.02 -10.22 -5.53
C ALA A 92 11.60 -9.19 -4.46
N ALA A 93 10.31 -9.10 -4.11
CA ALA A 93 9.85 -8.20 -3.06
C ALA A 93 10.47 -8.57 -1.71
N ALA A 94 10.45 -9.85 -1.35
CA ALA A 94 11.00 -10.34 -0.08
C ALA A 94 12.52 -10.14 0.01
N ILE A 95 13.27 -10.37 -1.07
CA ILE A 95 14.72 -10.13 -1.17
C ILE A 95 15.03 -8.64 -0.96
N ASN A 96 14.32 -7.75 -1.68
CA ASN A 96 14.56 -6.32 -1.57
C ASN A 96 14.23 -5.79 -0.17
N ILE A 97 13.12 -6.22 0.43
CA ILE A 97 12.76 -5.84 1.80
C ILE A 97 13.84 -6.32 2.77
N GLN A 98 14.24 -7.59 2.71
CA GLN A 98 15.25 -8.14 3.62
C GLN A 98 16.64 -7.55 3.46
N SER A 99 16.95 -6.96 2.29
CA SER A 99 18.22 -6.25 2.08
C SER A 99 18.35 -4.95 2.89
N LEU A 100 17.24 -4.43 3.43
CA LEU A 100 17.21 -3.25 4.30
C LEU A 100 17.61 -3.61 5.74
N SER A 101 18.04 -2.61 6.52
CA SER A 101 18.19 -2.77 7.97
C SER A 101 16.82 -3.05 8.63
N LYS A 102 16.81 -3.68 9.81
CA LYS A 102 15.56 -4.10 10.46
C LYS A 102 14.58 -2.94 10.70
N ASP A 103 15.08 -1.77 11.08
CA ASP A 103 14.23 -0.60 11.31
C ASP A 103 13.64 -0.06 10.00
N ALA A 104 14.41 -0.05 8.92
CA ALA A 104 13.92 0.34 7.60
C ALA A 104 12.88 -0.67 7.05
N GLN A 105 13.09 -1.98 7.29
CA GLN A 105 12.08 -3.00 7.01
C GLN A 105 10.77 -2.70 7.74
N ASN A 106 10.86 -2.40 9.04
CA ASN A 106 9.69 -2.10 9.87
C ASN A 106 8.97 -0.84 9.38
N HIS A 107 9.69 0.23 9.02
CA HIS A 107 9.07 1.42 8.42
C HIS A 107 8.34 1.07 7.12
N LEU A 108 8.98 0.35 6.20
CA LEU A 108 8.37 -0.06 4.93
C LEU A 108 7.10 -0.89 5.15
N LEU A 109 7.14 -1.89 6.04
CA LEU A 109 5.97 -2.73 6.34
C LEU A 109 4.85 -1.93 7.00
N ARG A 110 5.17 -1.00 7.91
CA ARG A 110 4.17 -0.11 8.53
C ARG A 110 3.51 0.81 7.51
N SER A 111 4.28 1.36 6.56
CA SER A 111 3.72 2.19 5.48
C SER A 111 2.64 1.45 4.69
N TYR A 112 2.78 0.14 4.47
CA TYR A 112 1.76 -0.66 3.79
C TYR A 112 0.64 -1.14 4.71
N PHE A 113 0.95 -1.69 5.90
CA PHE A 113 0.00 -2.52 6.65
C PHE A 113 -0.53 -1.93 7.96
N SER A 114 0.02 -0.81 8.43
CA SER A 114 -0.41 -0.19 9.69
C SER A 114 -1.43 0.93 9.50
N GLU A 115 -2.14 1.29 10.57
CA GLU A 115 -3.03 2.46 10.66
C GLU A 115 -2.30 3.81 10.45
N GLU A 116 -0.99 3.86 10.66
CA GLU A 116 -0.15 5.03 10.35
C GLU A 116 0.34 5.02 8.88
N GLY A 117 -0.09 4.04 8.09
CA GLY A 117 0.21 3.85 6.68
C GLY A 117 -1.07 3.79 5.84
N ILE A 118 -1.08 2.97 4.78
CA ILE A 118 -2.23 2.84 3.86
C ILE A 118 -3.10 1.60 4.09
N GLU A 119 -2.90 0.89 5.20
CA GLU A 119 -3.77 -0.18 5.70
C GLU A 119 -4.14 -1.27 4.66
N TYR A 120 -3.15 -1.77 3.92
CA TYR A 120 -3.31 -2.96 3.10
C TYR A 120 -3.90 -4.12 3.91
N ASN A 121 -4.90 -4.78 3.35
CA ASN A 121 -5.60 -5.91 3.96
C ASN A 121 -5.62 -7.16 3.08
N LEU A 122 -4.94 -7.12 1.94
CA LEU A 122 -4.74 -8.26 1.04
C LEU A 122 -3.26 -8.44 0.69
N VAL A 123 -2.83 -9.69 0.64
CA VAL A 123 -1.51 -10.08 0.14
C VAL A 123 -1.66 -11.24 -0.84
N ARG A 124 -1.08 -11.09 -2.03
CA ARG A 124 -0.94 -12.17 -3.01
C ARG A 124 0.41 -12.86 -2.85
N VAL A 125 0.40 -14.16 -2.56
CA VAL A 125 1.62 -14.97 -2.43
C VAL A 125 1.72 -15.90 -3.65
N PRO A 126 2.74 -15.76 -4.51
CA PRO A 126 3.00 -16.75 -5.55
C PRO A 126 3.33 -18.11 -4.96
N MET A 127 2.83 -19.18 -5.58
CA MET A 127 3.19 -20.56 -5.25
C MET A 127 4.41 -20.95 -6.09
N ALA A 128 5.54 -21.12 -5.42
CA ALA A 128 6.88 -21.31 -6.00
C ALA A 128 7.35 -20.10 -6.86
N SER A 129 8.18 -20.35 -7.87
CA SER A 129 8.81 -19.28 -8.66
C SER A 129 7.85 -18.57 -9.63
N THR A 130 8.22 -17.34 -9.96
CA THR A 130 7.65 -16.53 -11.05
C THR A 130 8.79 -15.90 -11.87
N ASP A 131 8.45 -15.05 -12.84
CA ASP A 131 9.41 -14.16 -13.49
C ASP A 131 10.09 -13.17 -12.52
N PHE A 132 9.48 -12.88 -11.37
CA PHE A 132 10.06 -12.10 -10.26
C PHE A 132 10.81 -12.98 -9.24
N SER A 133 11.38 -14.10 -9.70
CA SER A 133 12.25 -14.99 -8.92
C SER A 133 13.65 -15.03 -9.52
N VAL A 134 14.67 -15.22 -8.68
CA VAL A 134 16.08 -15.27 -9.15
C VAL A 134 16.44 -16.61 -9.80
N ARG A 135 15.61 -17.63 -9.63
CA ARG A 135 15.72 -18.94 -10.27
C ARG A 135 14.34 -19.52 -10.51
N LEU A 136 14.25 -20.46 -11.44
CA LEU A 136 13.07 -21.27 -11.68
C LEU A 136 13.06 -22.45 -10.71
N TYR A 137 11.92 -22.68 -10.06
CA TYR A 137 11.66 -23.82 -9.19
C TYR A 137 10.15 -24.04 -9.02
N THR A 138 9.77 -25.29 -8.77
CA THR A 138 8.46 -25.64 -8.24
C THR A 138 8.61 -26.28 -6.86
N TYR A 139 7.50 -26.65 -6.22
CA TYR A 139 7.55 -27.39 -4.97
C TYR A 139 7.78 -28.90 -5.16
N ALA A 140 7.72 -29.41 -6.40
CA ALA A 140 7.82 -30.83 -6.71
C ALA A 140 8.54 -31.07 -8.05
N ASP A 141 9.80 -30.63 -8.14
CA ASP A 141 10.61 -30.75 -9.37
C ASP A 141 11.13 -32.19 -9.65
N THR A 142 10.88 -33.15 -8.75
CA THR A 142 11.26 -34.57 -8.94
C THR A 142 10.42 -35.22 -10.05
N GLU A 143 11.07 -35.65 -11.13
CA GLU A 143 10.40 -36.32 -12.25
C GLU A 143 9.69 -37.61 -11.80
N GLY A 144 8.44 -37.79 -12.25
CA GLY A 144 7.64 -38.98 -11.94
C GLY A 144 7.02 -38.99 -10.53
N ASP A 145 7.13 -37.91 -9.76
CA ASP A 145 6.60 -37.82 -8.39
C ASP A 145 5.08 -37.49 -8.34
N PHE A 146 4.26 -38.34 -8.96
CA PHE A 146 2.80 -38.18 -8.97
C PHE A 146 2.16 -38.31 -7.57
N GLU A 147 2.88 -38.94 -6.63
CA GLU A 147 2.45 -39.10 -5.24
C GLU A 147 2.93 -37.95 -4.34
N LEU A 148 3.67 -36.96 -4.89
CA LEU A 148 4.19 -35.78 -4.17
C LEU A 148 5.06 -36.12 -2.94
N LYS A 149 5.80 -37.24 -2.98
CA LYS A 149 6.66 -37.69 -1.87
C LYS A 149 7.83 -36.75 -1.60
N HIS A 150 8.24 -35.97 -2.59
CA HIS A 150 9.34 -35.02 -2.52
C HIS A 150 8.83 -33.57 -2.57
N PHE A 151 7.52 -33.34 -2.38
CA PHE A 151 7.00 -31.99 -2.26
C PHE A 151 7.66 -31.28 -1.07
N ASN A 152 8.24 -30.11 -1.31
CA ASN A 152 8.81 -29.30 -0.26
C ASN A 152 8.74 -27.80 -0.57
N LEU A 153 8.55 -27.00 0.49
CA LEU A 153 8.78 -25.57 0.40
C LEU A 153 10.28 -25.28 0.30
N THR A 154 10.61 -24.16 -0.33
CA THR A 154 12.00 -23.77 -0.55
C THR A 154 12.46 -22.71 0.45
N GLU A 155 13.74 -22.33 0.41
CA GLU A 155 14.27 -21.27 1.29
C GLU A 155 13.57 -19.93 1.00
N GLU A 156 13.14 -19.71 -0.25
CA GLU A 156 12.36 -18.55 -0.65
C GLU A 156 11.04 -18.43 0.12
N ASP A 157 10.38 -19.55 0.42
CA ASP A 157 9.14 -19.54 1.20
C ASP A 157 9.44 -19.46 2.71
N THR A 158 10.32 -20.33 3.19
CA THR A 158 10.54 -20.57 4.65
C THR A 158 11.42 -19.54 5.34
N ARG A 159 12.23 -18.78 4.62
CA ARG A 159 13.11 -17.75 5.19
C ARG A 159 12.78 -16.34 4.74
N MET A 160 11.93 -16.17 3.73
CA MET A 160 11.67 -14.85 3.13
C MET A 160 10.20 -14.44 3.11
N LYS A 161 9.31 -15.30 2.59
CA LYS A 161 7.89 -14.95 2.39
C LYS A 161 7.01 -15.19 3.61
N VAL A 162 7.35 -16.18 4.43
CA VAL A 162 6.67 -16.55 5.69
C VAL A 162 7.39 -15.94 6.87
#